data_AF-A0A494RVL6-F1
#
_entry.id   AF-A0A494RVL6-F1
#
_cell.length_a   1.000
_cell.length_b   1.000
_cell.length_c   1.000
_cell.angle_alpha   90.00
_cell.angle_beta   90.00
_cell.angle_gamma   90.00
#
_symmetry.space_group_name_H-M   'P 1'
#
loop_
_entity.id
_entity.type
_entity.pdbx_description
1 polymer ?
#
loop_
_entity_poly.entity_id
_entity_poly.type
_entity_poly.pdbx_seq_one_letter_code
_entity_poly.pdbx_strand_id
1 'polypeptide(L)'
;MTNRPLPPEIYRRRRIAALVLAIALILVIVGIVRWAAGGTDAGTDQAAEVSESVTVTRDDGVENTSAPDGPSSEPYTTNPASETPATVDKDTCELGDLILTVTADAPNYADDNPRFALTMANPTNADCDINLDEDTLRFEVYDMLTYERIWSDLDCHDSEGTGTETVAAGEEVVYDVNWSRTSSAPGKCTATDRLDVEPGSYLVYGLVGDRNSDPFTFNIRG
;
A
#
# COMPACT_ATOMS: atom_id res chain seq x y z
N MET A 1 -26.44 -49.03 -32.07
CA MET A 1 -26.57 -47.84 -31.20
C MET A 1 -26.04 -46.65 -31.98
N THR A 2 -26.96 -45.83 -32.51
CA THR A 2 -26.69 -44.82 -33.54
C THR A 2 -26.53 -43.45 -32.86
N ASN A 3 -25.33 -42.87 -32.90
CA ASN A 3 -25.09 -41.50 -32.45
C ASN A 3 -25.56 -40.51 -33.51
N ARG A 4 -26.47 -39.61 -33.15
CA ARG A 4 -26.98 -38.53 -34.00
C ARG A 4 -26.38 -37.20 -33.50
N PRO A 5 -25.59 -36.48 -34.29
CA PRO A 5 -24.99 -35.22 -33.85
C PRO A 5 -26.04 -34.11 -33.76
N LEU A 6 -25.92 -33.30 -32.71
CA LEU A 6 -26.81 -32.17 -32.40
C LEU A 6 -26.69 -31.04 -33.45
N PRO A 7 -27.80 -30.35 -33.76
CA PRO A 7 -27.88 -29.41 -34.88
C PRO A 7 -27.03 -28.13 -34.66
N PRO A 8 -26.21 -27.72 -35.65
CA PRO A 8 -25.22 -26.63 -35.52
C PRO A 8 -25.77 -25.19 -35.60
N GLU A 9 -27.09 -24.99 -35.55
CA GLU A 9 -27.69 -23.67 -35.82
C GLU A 9 -27.67 -22.71 -34.63
N ILE A 10 -27.68 -23.21 -33.39
CA ILE A 10 -27.67 -22.37 -32.18
C ILE A 10 -26.29 -21.74 -31.94
N TYR A 11 -25.23 -22.43 -32.36
CA TYR A 11 -23.85 -21.96 -32.18
C TYR A 11 -23.51 -20.75 -33.06
N ARG A 12 -24.05 -20.68 -34.29
CA ARG A 12 -23.81 -19.54 -35.19
C ARG A 12 -24.54 -18.28 -34.73
N ARG A 13 -25.76 -18.39 -34.21
CA ARG A 13 -26.56 -17.22 -33.77
C ARG A 13 -25.90 -16.49 -32.59
N ARG A 14 -25.35 -17.23 -31.62
CA ARG A 14 -24.64 -16.64 -30.47
C ARG A 14 -23.31 -16.00 -30.85
N ARG A 15 -22.56 -16.60 -31.79
CA ARG A 15 -21.30 -16.02 -32.30
C ARG A 15 -21.50 -14.75 -33.13
N ILE A 16 -22.57 -14.68 -33.93
CA ILE A 16 -22.90 -13.46 -34.69
C ILE A 16 -23.32 -12.35 -33.73
N ALA A 17 -24.14 -12.65 -32.72
CA ALA A 17 -24.51 -11.67 -31.70
C ALA A 17 -23.29 -11.12 -30.95
N ALA A 18 -22.36 -11.99 -30.54
CA ALA A 18 -21.12 -11.58 -29.87
C ALA A 18 -20.22 -10.70 -30.76
N LEU A 19 -20.09 -11.02 -32.05
CA LEU A 19 -19.31 -10.22 -33.00
C LEU A 19 -19.93 -8.84 -33.23
N VAL A 20 -21.25 -8.74 -33.37
CA VAL A 20 -21.94 -7.45 -33.53
C VAL A 20 -21.76 -6.58 -32.29
N LEU A 21 -21.85 -7.18 -31.10
CA LEU A 21 -21.67 -6.48 -29.83
C LEU A 21 -20.23 -5.99 -29.66
N ALA A 22 -19.24 -6.81 -30.03
CA ALA A 22 -17.83 -6.42 -30.01
C ALA A 22 -17.53 -5.27 -30.99
N ILE A 23 -18.08 -5.30 -32.21
CA ILE A 23 -17.91 -4.22 -33.19
C ILE A 23 -18.56 -2.93 -32.70
N ALA A 24 -19.76 -3.00 -32.10
CA ALA A 24 -20.42 -1.83 -31.53
C ALA A 24 -19.58 -1.20 -30.40
N LEU A 25 -18.99 -2.02 -29.53
CA LEU A 25 -18.10 -1.58 -28.45
C LEU A 25 -16.85 -0.87 -28.99
N ILE A 26 -16.22 -1.42 -30.03
CA ILE A 26 -15.06 -0.80 -30.67
C ILE A 26 -15.42 0.56 -31.28
N LEU A 27 -16.59 0.68 -31.93
CA LEU A 27 -17.04 1.95 -32.51
C LEU A 27 -17.31 3.02 -31.43
N VAL A 28 -17.85 2.61 -30.28
CA VAL A 28 -18.05 3.52 -29.13
C VAL A 28 -16.71 3.99 -28.57
N ILE A 29 -15.76 3.08 -28.37
CA ILE A 29 -14.42 3.42 -27.86
C ILE A 29 -13.69 4.37 -28.82
N VAL A 30 -13.73 4.11 -30.13
CA VAL A 30 -13.13 4.98 -31.14
C VAL A 30 -13.84 6.35 -31.17
N GLY A 31 -15.15 6.40 -30.96
CA GLY A 31 -15.90 7.65 -30.81
C GLY A 31 -15.45 8.47 -29.60
N ILE A 32 -15.27 7.82 -28.44
CA ILE A 32 -14.79 8.46 -27.20
C ILE A 32 -13.37 8.99 -27.39
N VAL A 33 -12.46 8.22 -27.99
CA VAL A 33 -11.07 8.65 -28.23
C VAL A 33 -11.01 9.82 -29.23
N ARG A 34 -11.87 9.82 -30.25
CA ARG A 34 -11.98 10.93 -31.22
C ARG A 34 -12.60 12.19 -30.60
N TRP A 35 -13.47 12.05 -29.60
CA TRP A 35 -14.01 13.17 -28.83
C TRP A 35 -12.98 13.74 -27.85
N ALA A 36 -12.19 12.88 -27.20
CA ALA A 36 -11.15 13.30 -26.27
C ALA A 36 -9.93 13.95 -26.95
N ALA A 37 -9.67 13.65 -28.24
CA ALA A 37 -8.50 14.16 -28.97
C ALA A 37 -8.77 15.43 -29.82
N GLY A 38 -9.98 16.00 -29.78
CA GLY A 38 -10.38 17.11 -30.66
C GLY A 38 -10.92 18.33 -29.93
N GLY A 39 -10.05 19.10 -29.28
CA GLY A 39 -10.37 20.41 -28.69
C GLY A 39 -9.12 21.28 -28.55
N THR A 40 -9.06 22.36 -29.33
CA THR A 40 -7.99 23.37 -29.41
C THR A 40 -8.11 24.49 -28.37
N ASP A 41 -6.95 25.01 -27.95
CA ASP A 41 -6.59 26.33 -27.43
C ASP A 41 -7.41 27.00 -26.30
N ALA A 42 -6.76 27.23 -25.16
CA ALA A 42 -6.42 28.56 -24.62
C ALA A 42 -5.95 28.42 -23.17
N GLY A 43 -4.81 29.05 -22.85
CA GLY A 43 -4.11 28.86 -21.58
C GLY A 43 -4.80 29.46 -20.35
N THR A 44 -4.30 29.05 -19.19
CA THR A 44 -4.18 29.87 -17.98
C THR A 44 -3.15 29.16 -17.09
N ASP A 45 -2.03 29.84 -16.85
CA ASP A 45 -1.10 29.51 -15.76
C ASP A 45 -1.87 29.56 -14.43
N GLN A 46 -1.85 28.46 -13.67
CA GLN A 46 -2.08 28.51 -12.24
C GLN A 46 -1.14 27.50 -11.58
N ALA A 47 -0.25 28.07 -10.77
CA ALA A 47 0.70 27.36 -9.94
C ALA A 47 -0.05 26.43 -8.97
N ALA A 48 0.25 25.14 -9.04
CA ALA A 48 -0.10 24.19 -7.98
C ALA A 48 0.93 24.35 -6.85
N GLU A 49 0.42 24.63 -5.67
CA GLU A 49 1.14 24.57 -4.40
C GLU A 49 1.55 23.12 -4.15
N VAL A 50 2.81 22.92 -3.79
CA VAL A 50 3.39 21.61 -3.48
C VAL A 50 2.97 21.27 -2.05
N SER A 51 2.07 20.30 -1.86
CA SER A 51 1.80 19.71 -0.55
C SER A 51 3.05 19.00 -0.05
N GLU A 52 3.57 19.42 1.10
CA GLU A 52 4.66 18.75 1.82
C GLU A 52 4.07 17.57 2.60
N SER A 53 4.39 16.34 2.17
CA SER A 53 4.16 15.13 2.97
C SER A 53 5.08 15.15 4.19
N VAL A 54 4.53 15.08 5.40
CA VAL A 54 5.31 14.97 6.64
C VAL A 54 5.68 13.50 6.85
N THR A 55 6.96 13.19 6.77
CA THR A 55 7.52 11.87 7.07
C THR A 55 8.03 11.84 8.50
N VAL A 56 7.63 10.83 9.27
CA VAL A 56 8.18 10.52 10.60
C VAL A 56 9.02 9.25 10.51
N THR A 57 10.34 9.38 10.63
CA THR A 57 11.32 8.29 10.52
C THR A 57 12.06 8.10 11.85
N ARG A 58 12.22 6.86 12.31
CA ARG A 58 13.10 6.47 13.42
C ARG A 58 14.21 5.52 12.96
N ASP A 59 15.45 5.84 13.33
CA ASP A 59 16.65 5.03 13.06
C ASP A 59 17.05 4.27 14.34
N ASP A 60 16.97 2.93 14.30
CA ASP A 60 17.47 2.06 15.37
C ASP A 60 19.00 1.91 15.23
N GLY A 61 19.73 2.90 15.72
CA GLY A 61 21.18 3.05 15.50
C GLY A 61 22.10 2.07 16.25
N VAL A 62 23.22 1.76 15.59
CA VAL A 62 24.55 1.65 16.22
C VAL A 62 25.42 2.77 15.63
N GLU A 63 26.03 3.58 16.49
CA GLU A 63 26.84 4.76 16.14
C GLU A 63 27.90 4.48 15.04
N ASN A 64 27.86 5.24 13.96
CA ASN A 64 29.07 5.68 13.27
C ASN A 64 28.85 7.04 12.60
N THR A 65 29.62 8.02 13.07
CA THR A 65 29.66 9.41 12.57
C THR A 65 30.03 9.49 11.10
N SER A 66 29.16 10.06 10.26
CA SER A 66 29.40 11.21 9.37
C SER A 66 28.21 11.43 8.41
N ALA A 67 27.55 12.58 8.52
CA ALA A 67 26.72 13.22 7.50
C ALA A 67 27.41 14.56 7.11
N PRO A 68 27.09 15.23 5.99
CA PRO A 68 25.88 15.07 5.16
C PRO A 68 26.12 15.07 3.64
N ASP A 69 25.14 14.57 2.86
CA ASP A 69 24.64 15.22 1.62
C ASP A 69 23.55 14.36 0.93
N GLY A 70 22.39 14.97 0.68
CA GLY A 70 21.44 14.59 -0.39
C GLY A 70 20.15 13.86 0.05
N PRO A 71 18.95 14.35 -0.35
CA PRO A 71 17.72 13.58 -0.23
C PRO A 71 17.76 12.42 -1.22
N SER A 72 17.81 11.19 -0.71
CA SER A 72 17.56 9.99 -1.52
C SER A 72 16.05 9.84 -1.70
N SER A 73 15.56 10.33 -2.83
CA SER A 73 14.23 10.00 -3.35
C SER A 73 14.31 8.63 -4.03
N GLU A 74 14.47 7.55 -3.26
CA GLU A 74 14.28 6.21 -3.82
C GLU A 74 12.79 5.82 -3.69
N PRO A 75 12.14 5.44 -4.80
CA PRO A 75 10.72 5.16 -4.80
C PRO A 75 10.43 3.85 -4.08
N TYR A 76 9.55 3.89 -3.08
CA TYR A 76 8.95 2.69 -2.51
C TYR A 76 8.27 1.87 -3.62
N THR A 77 8.52 0.57 -3.64
CA THR A 77 7.89 -0.31 -4.63
C THR A 77 6.52 -0.70 -4.12
N THR A 78 5.48 -0.42 -4.90
CA THR A 78 4.13 -0.94 -4.67
C THR A 78 3.97 -2.29 -5.37
N ASN A 79 3.13 -3.18 -4.82
CA ASN A 79 2.66 -4.35 -5.56
C ASN A 79 1.87 -3.83 -6.80
N PRO A 80 1.82 -4.53 -7.95
CA PRO A 80 1.13 -4.04 -9.14
C PRO A 80 -0.40 -4.07 -8.96
N ALA A 81 -0.92 -3.11 -8.18
CA ALA A 81 -2.32 -2.74 -8.00
C ALA A 81 -2.54 -1.49 -7.10
N SER A 82 -1.51 -0.71 -6.72
CA SER A 82 -1.74 0.53 -5.96
C SER A 82 -2.28 1.63 -6.88
N GLU A 83 -3.60 1.74 -6.97
CA GLU A 83 -4.29 2.92 -7.49
C GLU A 83 -4.31 4.00 -6.40
N THR A 84 -4.03 5.25 -6.75
CA THR A 84 -4.27 6.39 -5.85
C THR A 84 -5.75 6.40 -5.45
N PRO A 85 -6.10 6.51 -4.16
CA PRO A 85 -7.48 6.54 -3.73
C PRO A 85 -8.28 7.62 -4.45
N ALA A 86 -9.42 7.25 -5.03
CA ALA A 86 -10.38 8.23 -5.49
C ALA A 86 -11.06 8.88 -4.27
N THR A 87 -11.32 10.18 -4.34
CA THR A 87 -12.07 10.89 -3.30
C THR A 87 -13.50 10.35 -3.21
N VAL A 88 -14.02 10.32 -1.99
CA VAL A 88 -15.36 9.84 -1.64
C VAL A 88 -16.16 11.03 -1.11
N ASP A 89 -17.38 11.18 -1.63
CA ASP A 89 -18.31 12.24 -1.20
C ASP A 89 -18.91 11.90 0.17
N LYS A 90 -18.14 12.17 1.24
CA LYS A 90 -18.50 11.98 2.65
C LYS A 90 -17.98 13.15 3.47
N ASP A 91 -18.87 13.81 4.23
CA ASP A 91 -18.55 15.02 5.02
C ASP A 91 -18.26 14.71 6.50
N THR A 92 -17.90 13.48 6.81
CA THR A 92 -17.50 13.00 8.14
C THR A 92 -16.38 12.00 7.95
N CYS A 93 -15.45 11.92 8.89
CA CYS A 93 -14.41 10.91 8.88
C CYS A 93 -14.30 10.16 10.20
N GLU A 94 -14.14 8.84 10.10
CA GLU A 94 -13.70 7.95 11.16
C GLU A 94 -12.53 7.09 10.68
N LEU A 95 -11.79 6.43 11.59
CA LEU A 95 -10.68 5.53 11.23
C LEU A 95 -11.07 4.52 10.13
N GLY A 96 -12.33 4.10 10.13
CA GLY A 96 -12.85 3.16 9.15
C GLY A 96 -12.91 3.67 7.71
N ASP A 97 -12.86 4.98 7.50
CA ASP A 97 -12.85 5.62 6.17
C ASP A 97 -11.44 5.77 5.60
N LEU A 98 -10.42 5.73 6.46
CA LEU A 98 -9.04 5.85 6.06
C LEU A 98 -8.60 4.62 5.26
N ILE A 99 -7.80 4.87 4.24
CA ILE A 99 -7.19 3.83 3.41
C ILE A 99 -5.77 3.64 3.91
N LEU A 100 -5.52 2.44 4.44
CA LEU A 100 -4.21 2.03 4.94
C LEU A 100 -3.48 1.26 3.85
N THR A 101 -2.30 1.73 3.45
CA THR A 101 -1.45 1.07 2.46
C THR A 101 -0.06 0.85 3.04
N VAL A 102 0.36 -0.40 3.17
CA VAL A 102 1.75 -0.72 3.52
C VAL A 102 2.58 -0.94 2.25
N THR A 103 3.80 -0.42 2.27
CA THR A 103 4.77 -0.57 1.20
C THR A 103 6.13 -0.96 1.78
N ALA A 104 7.00 -1.45 0.91
CA ALA A 104 8.40 -1.70 1.23
C ALA A 104 9.30 -1.00 0.21
N ASP A 105 10.49 -0.61 0.63
CA ASP A 105 11.50 0.00 -0.24
C ASP A 105 12.03 -0.97 -1.31
N ALA A 106 11.97 -2.28 -1.06
CA ALA A 106 12.28 -3.30 -2.06
C ALA A 106 11.42 -4.57 -1.91
N PRO A 107 11.17 -5.32 -3.00
CA PRO A 107 10.49 -6.62 -2.91
C PRO A 107 11.42 -7.77 -2.49
N ASN A 108 12.74 -7.54 -2.42
CA ASN A 108 13.74 -8.56 -2.11
C ASN A 108 14.95 -7.94 -1.40
N TYR A 109 15.40 -8.58 -0.32
CA TYR A 109 16.52 -8.11 0.49
C TYR A 109 17.58 -9.20 0.60
N ALA A 110 18.84 -8.85 0.32
CA ALA A 110 19.98 -9.76 0.49
C ALA A 110 20.64 -9.53 1.84
N ASP A 111 21.48 -8.50 1.95
CA ASP A 111 22.12 -8.09 3.21
C ASP A 111 21.43 -6.87 3.83
N ASP A 112 20.65 -6.13 3.04
CA ASP A 112 19.96 -4.91 3.48
C ASP A 112 18.80 -5.21 4.45
N ASN A 113 18.50 -4.23 5.30
CA ASN A 113 17.34 -4.27 6.20
C ASN A 113 16.10 -3.73 5.48
N PRO A 114 14.94 -4.40 5.58
CA PRO A 114 13.69 -3.88 5.05
C PRO A 114 13.27 -2.58 5.72
N ARG A 115 12.91 -1.60 4.90
CA ARG A 115 12.17 -0.42 5.34
C ARG A 115 10.73 -0.51 4.87
N PHE A 116 9.81 -0.45 5.82
CA PHE A 116 8.39 -0.47 5.55
C PHE A 116 7.78 0.89 5.81
N ALA A 117 6.79 1.27 5.02
CA ALA A 117 6.04 2.50 5.22
C ALA A 117 4.55 2.21 5.19
N LEU A 118 3.81 2.80 6.12
CA LEU A 118 2.35 2.79 6.19
C LEU A 118 1.83 4.17 5.84
N THR A 119 1.12 4.26 4.71
CA THR A 119 0.37 5.45 4.32
C THR A 119 -1.06 5.34 4.85
N MET A 120 -1.51 6.40 5.52
CA MET A 120 -2.89 6.58 5.97
C MET A 120 -3.51 7.74 5.19
N ALA A 121 -4.31 7.42 4.18
CA ALA A 121 -4.92 8.39 3.28
C ALA A 121 -6.38 8.65 3.63
N ASN A 122 -6.79 9.92 3.64
CA ASN A 122 -8.15 10.35 3.89
C ASN A 122 -8.88 10.66 2.57
N PRO A 123 -9.75 9.77 2.08
CA PRO A 123 -10.49 10.02 0.84
C PRO A 123 -11.72 10.93 1.03
N THR A 124 -12.06 11.34 2.26
CA THR A 124 -13.30 12.08 2.57
C THR A 124 -13.13 13.60 2.43
N ASN A 125 -14.22 14.34 2.59
CA ASN A 125 -14.24 15.81 2.59
C ASN A 125 -14.07 16.43 4.00
N ALA A 126 -13.85 15.62 5.04
CA ALA A 126 -13.68 16.08 6.41
C ALA A 126 -12.34 15.60 6.99
N ASP A 127 -11.77 16.38 7.91
CA ASP A 127 -10.55 15.97 8.62
C ASP A 127 -10.82 14.75 9.50
N CYS A 128 -9.85 13.83 9.55
CA CYS A 128 -9.89 12.64 10.38
C CYS A 128 -8.98 12.82 11.60
N ASP A 129 -9.56 12.97 12.77
CA ASP A 129 -8.81 12.97 14.04
C ASP A 129 -8.77 11.54 14.60
N ILE A 130 -7.59 10.91 14.58
CA ILE A 130 -7.36 9.55 15.07
C ILE A 130 -6.54 9.60 16.36
N ASN A 131 -7.01 8.95 17.42
CA ASN A 131 -6.24 8.84 18.65
C ASN A 131 -5.34 7.59 18.62
N LEU A 132 -4.07 7.75 18.26
CA LEU A 132 -3.10 6.66 18.16
C LEU A 132 -2.68 6.07 19.51
N ASP A 133 -3.03 6.71 20.64
CA ASP A 133 -2.88 6.08 21.96
C ASP A 133 -3.98 5.04 22.23
N GLU A 134 -5.15 5.17 21.58
CA GLU A 134 -6.26 4.22 21.64
C GLU A 134 -6.21 3.22 20.47
N ASP A 135 -6.04 3.74 19.25
CA ASP A 135 -5.91 2.99 18.01
C ASP A 135 -4.43 2.86 17.63
N THR A 136 -3.70 2.05 18.39
CA THR A 136 -2.24 1.94 18.27
C THR A 136 -1.79 1.56 16.85
N LEU A 137 -0.92 2.39 16.28
CA LEU A 137 -0.21 2.13 15.03
C LEU A 137 0.87 1.07 15.27
N ARG A 138 1.01 0.12 14.35
CA ARG A 138 2.04 -0.92 14.41
C ARG A 138 2.34 -1.54 13.06
N PHE A 139 3.53 -2.11 12.96
CA PHE A 139 3.95 -2.95 11.87
C PHE A 139 4.12 -4.39 12.34
N GLU A 140 3.67 -5.34 11.53
CA GLU A 140 3.80 -6.76 11.85
C GLU A 140 4.27 -7.54 10.61
N VAL A 141 5.24 -8.44 10.81
CA VAL A 141 5.76 -9.33 9.77
C VAL A 141 5.35 -10.77 10.07
N TYR A 142 4.89 -11.47 9.03
CA TYR A 142 4.43 -12.85 9.07
C TYR A 142 5.18 -13.71 8.06
N ASP A 143 5.48 -14.96 8.44
CA ASP A 143 5.94 -15.97 7.49
C ASP A 143 4.80 -16.34 6.54
N MET A 144 5.05 -16.33 5.22
CA MET A 144 3.99 -16.53 4.23
C MET A 144 3.50 -17.99 4.17
N LEU A 145 4.32 -18.96 4.58
CA LEU A 145 3.99 -20.38 4.52
C LEU A 145 3.20 -20.84 5.74
N THR A 146 3.61 -20.41 6.94
CA THR A 146 2.99 -20.82 8.21
C THR A 146 1.99 -19.80 8.72
N TYR A 147 2.06 -18.56 8.25
CA TYR A 147 1.31 -17.41 8.78
C TYR A 147 1.57 -17.17 10.28
N GLU A 148 2.75 -17.54 10.75
CA GLU A 148 3.21 -17.22 12.10
C GLU A 148 3.77 -15.79 12.12
N ARG A 149 3.42 -15.02 13.16
CA ARG A 149 3.99 -13.68 13.35
C ARG A 149 5.45 -13.81 13.76
N ILE A 150 6.33 -13.23 12.97
CA ILE A 150 7.78 -13.27 13.16
C ILE A 150 8.25 -12.05 13.95
N TRP A 151 7.62 -10.89 13.71
CA TRP A 151 8.05 -9.64 14.32
C TRP A 151 6.89 -8.66 14.44
N SER A 152 6.97 -7.82 15.46
CA SER A 152 6.23 -6.56 15.62
C SER A 152 7.18 -5.48 16.14
N ASP A 153 7.00 -4.26 15.68
CA ASP A 153 7.67 -3.05 16.18
C ASP A 153 7.39 -2.81 17.68
N LEU A 154 6.15 -3.05 18.10
CA LEU A 154 5.70 -2.85 19.48
C LEU A 154 6.26 -3.85 20.50
N ASP A 155 6.84 -4.97 20.05
CA ASP A 155 7.31 -6.00 20.98
C ASP A 155 8.45 -5.49 21.87
N CYS A 156 9.18 -4.47 21.40
CA CYS A 156 10.34 -3.89 22.07
C CYS A 156 10.40 -2.37 22.13
N HIS A 157 9.55 -1.68 21.37
CA HIS A 157 9.54 -0.23 21.30
C HIS A 157 8.10 0.30 21.43
N ASP A 158 7.99 1.59 21.65
CA ASP A 158 6.70 2.28 21.54
C ASP A 158 6.32 2.44 20.06
N SER A 159 5.04 2.67 19.79
CA SER A 159 4.49 2.93 18.45
C SER A 159 5.22 4.08 17.75
N GLU A 160 5.33 4.00 16.41
CA GLU A 160 5.87 5.09 15.58
C GLU A 160 4.97 6.34 15.58
N GLY A 161 3.67 6.19 15.89
CA GLY A 161 2.73 7.29 16.09
C GLY A 161 2.08 7.26 17.47
N THR A 162 1.85 8.44 18.07
CA THR A 162 1.23 8.60 19.41
C THR A 162 0.35 9.87 19.43
N GLY A 163 -0.56 9.95 20.41
CA GLY A 163 -1.47 11.08 20.56
C GLY A 163 -2.52 11.18 19.44
N THR A 164 -3.06 12.37 19.24
CA THR A 164 -4.04 12.62 18.16
C THR A 164 -3.33 12.98 16.86
N GLU A 165 -3.52 12.15 15.85
CA GLU A 165 -3.10 12.38 14.46
C GLU A 165 -4.27 12.91 13.65
N THR A 166 -4.10 14.05 12.99
CA THR A 166 -5.12 14.65 12.13
C THR A 166 -4.73 14.48 10.67
N VAL A 167 -5.48 13.66 9.93
CA VAL A 167 -5.34 13.52 8.47
C VAL A 167 -6.38 14.40 7.80
N ALA A 168 -5.95 15.53 7.23
CA ALA A 168 -6.85 16.48 6.59
C ALA A 168 -7.60 15.87 5.40
N ALA A 169 -8.74 16.46 5.04
CA ALA A 169 -9.54 16.02 3.89
C ALA A 169 -8.70 15.93 2.60
N GLY A 170 -8.67 14.75 1.96
CA GLY A 170 -7.92 14.51 0.72
C GLY A 170 -6.41 14.36 0.90
N GLU A 171 -5.88 14.48 2.12
CA GLU A 171 -4.45 14.37 2.42
C GLU A 171 -4.09 12.96 2.93
N GLU A 172 -2.78 12.72 3.08
CA GLU A 172 -2.23 11.49 3.64
C GLU A 172 -1.06 11.77 4.58
N VAL A 173 -0.86 10.85 5.53
CA VAL A 173 0.32 10.83 6.40
C VAL A 173 1.04 9.49 6.24
N VAL A 174 2.37 9.50 6.41
CA VAL A 174 3.22 8.32 6.25
C VAL A 174 4.08 8.11 7.49
N TYR A 175 4.03 6.90 8.02
CA TYR A 175 4.94 6.40 9.06
C TYR A 175 5.83 5.33 8.48
N ASP A 176 7.10 5.28 8.88
CA ASP A 176 8.02 4.26 8.43
C ASP A 176 8.80 3.61 9.57
N VAL A 177 9.24 2.37 9.33
CA VAL A 177 10.04 1.58 10.26
C VAL A 177 11.15 0.84 9.51
N ASN A 178 12.32 0.78 10.12
CA ASN A 178 13.46 0.00 9.61
C ASN A 178 13.61 -1.29 10.43
N TRP A 179 13.31 -2.44 9.82
CA TRP A 179 13.35 -3.72 10.52
C TRP A 179 14.70 -4.42 10.38
N SER A 180 15.32 -4.76 11.50
CA SER A 180 16.64 -5.43 11.55
C SER A 180 16.65 -6.91 11.15
N ARG A 181 15.57 -7.43 10.54
CA ARG A 181 15.43 -8.84 10.13
C ARG A 181 15.61 -9.84 11.26
N THR A 182 15.25 -9.43 12.47
CA THR A 182 15.27 -10.31 13.65
C THR A 182 13.86 -10.54 14.15
N SER A 183 13.59 -11.75 14.63
CA SER A 183 12.33 -12.08 15.28
C SER A 183 12.14 -11.26 16.54
N SER A 184 10.88 -11.04 16.95
CA SER A 184 10.56 -10.43 18.24
C SER A 184 9.39 -11.14 18.93
N ALA A 185 9.32 -10.92 20.24
CA ALA A 185 8.18 -11.28 21.07
C ALA A 185 8.07 -10.26 22.21
N PRO A 186 6.89 -10.07 22.81
CA PRO A 186 6.68 -9.04 23.82
C PRO A 186 7.68 -9.14 24.99
N GLY A 187 8.45 -8.07 25.22
CA GLY A 187 9.43 -7.98 26.30
C GLY A 187 10.67 -8.87 26.12
N LYS A 188 10.87 -9.44 24.93
CA LYS A 188 12.00 -10.30 24.54
C LYS A 188 12.99 -9.53 23.69
N CYS A 189 13.58 -8.50 24.29
CA CYS A 189 14.29 -7.44 23.57
C CYS A 189 15.82 -7.53 23.64
N THR A 190 16.36 -8.61 24.19
CA THR A 190 17.82 -8.81 24.22
C THR A 190 18.30 -9.45 22.92
N ALA A 191 19.59 -9.27 22.61
CA ALA A 191 20.22 -9.90 21.44
C ALA A 191 20.18 -11.44 21.44
N THR A 192 19.95 -12.08 22.59
CA THR A 192 19.81 -13.55 22.67
C THR A 192 18.37 -14.01 22.48
N ASP A 193 17.39 -13.12 22.72
CA ASP A 193 15.98 -13.44 22.53
C ASP A 193 15.51 -13.24 21.07
N ARG A 194 16.16 -12.31 20.36
CA ARG A 194 15.86 -11.96 18.97
C ARG A 194 16.78 -12.75 18.04
N LEU A 195 16.20 -13.60 17.20
CA LEU A 195 16.94 -14.47 16.29
C LEU A 195 16.89 -13.91 14.87
N ASP A 196 17.95 -14.12 14.09
CA ASP A 196 17.94 -13.79 12.67
C ASP A 196 16.84 -14.57 11.95
N VAL A 197 16.09 -13.87 11.10
CA VAL A 197 15.03 -14.46 10.29
C VAL A 197 15.63 -15.19 9.11
N GLU A 198 15.17 -16.42 8.89
CA GLU A 198 15.68 -17.29 7.83
C GLU A 198 15.32 -16.74 6.42
N PRO A 199 16.09 -17.10 5.37
CA PRO A 199 15.70 -16.80 4.00
C PRO A 199 14.33 -17.41 3.66
N GLY A 200 13.45 -16.61 3.05
CA GLY A 200 12.06 -17.00 2.84
C GLY A 200 11.19 -15.89 2.24
N SER A 201 9.89 -16.17 2.17
CA SER A 201 8.87 -15.24 1.70
C SER A 201 8.00 -14.81 2.87
N TYR A 202 7.76 -13.51 2.96
CA TYR A 202 7.13 -12.88 4.12
C TYR A 202 6.06 -11.89 3.69
N LEU A 203 5.15 -11.60 4.62
CA LEU A 203 4.12 -10.58 4.49
C LEU A 203 4.38 -9.52 5.56
N VAL A 204 4.28 -8.25 5.20
CA VAL A 204 4.19 -7.15 6.18
C VAL A 204 2.81 -6.53 6.11
N TYR A 205 2.28 -6.21 7.29
CA TYR A 205 1.07 -5.41 7.47
C TYR A 205 1.42 -4.14 8.24
N GLY A 206 0.83 -3.02 7.84
CA GLY A 206 0.65 -1.86 8.71
C GLY A 206 -0.77 -1.86 9.27
N LEU A 207 -0.89 -1.63 10.57
CA LEU A 207 -2.16 -1.66 11.32
C LEU A 207 -2.33 -0.38 12.14
N VAL A 208 -3.58 0.06 12.31
CA VAL A 208 -3.97 1.17 13.19
C VAL A 208 -5.21 0.71 13.93
N GLY A 209 -5.12 0.52 15.25
CA GLY A 209 -6.19 -0.07 16.05
C GLY A 209 -6.59 -1.47 15.54
N ASP A 210 -7.87 -1.64 15.20
CA ASP A 210 -8.44 -2.87 14.65
C ASP A 210 -8.40 -2.96 13.11
N ARG A 211 -7.90 -1.93 12.43
CA ARG A 211 -7.76 -1.86 10.97
C ARG A 211 -6.39 -2.32 10.52
N ASN A 212 -6.34 -3.00 9.37
CA ASN A 212 -5.11 -3.40 8.70
C ASN A 212 -5.14 -3.00 7.23
N SER A 213 -3.96 -2.73 6.69
CA SER A 213 -3.71 -2.65 5.25
C SER A 213 -3.83 -4.03 4.57
N ASP A 214 -3.91 -4.04 3.24
CA ASP A 214 -3.52 -5.23 2.48
C ASP A 214 -2.02 -5.49 2.68
N PRO A 215 -1.56 -6.76 2.69
CA PRO A 215 -0.16 -7.04 2.95
C PRO A 215 0.73 -6.69 1.76
N PHE A 216 1.95 -6.26 2.07
CA PHE A 216 3.03 -6.27 1.10
C PHE A 216 3.83 -7.57 1.20
N THR A 217 4.01 -8.27 0.08
CA THR A 217 4.82 -9.49 0.01
C THR A 217 6.26 -9.16 -0.37
N PHE A 218 7.21 -9.66 0.41
CA PHE A 218 8.64 -9.48 0.16
C PHE A 218 9.43 -10.77 0.43
N ASN A 219 10.70 -10.79 0.03
CA ASN A 219 11.58 -11.94 0.24
C ASN A 219 12.84 -11.54 0.98
N ILE A 220 13.24 -12.35 1.94
CA ILE A 220 14.57 -12.31 2.55
C ILE A 220 15.42 -13.37 1.85
N ARG A 221 16.61 -12.96 1.38
CA ARG A 221 17.63 -13.83 0.78
C ARG A 221 18.81 -13.96 1.75
N GLY A 222 19.57 -15.04 1.60
CA GLY A 222 20.82 -15.27 2.33
C GLY A 222 22.04 -15.10 1.44
#